data_AF-K4IJ77-F1
#
_entry.id   AF-K4IJ77-F1
#
_cell.length_a   1.000
_cell.length_b   1.000
_cell.length_c   1.000
_cell.angle_alpha   90.00
_cell.angle_beta   90.00
_cell.angle_gamma   90.00
#
_symmetry.space_group_name_H-M   'P 1'
#
loop_
_entity.id
_entity.type
_entity.pdbx_description
1 polymer ?
#
loop_
_entity_poly.entity_id
_entity_poly.type
_entity_poly.pdbx_seq_one_letter_code
_entity_poly.pdbx_strand_id
1 'polypeptide(L)'
;MIHNKLKYLQLIGLVLLSMVVTTSCEREVSDDAILATFPTTADVFTDNPVGLTDEFFISFDPVEGANTEAFGTDNNEAYLGSSSIRIDVPSPDDPNGNFVGGIFRDRGEGRNLTGYDALTFWAKGSATGILSQVGFGTDFLEDKYPASRTAIQLTTDWKKYTIPIPNSSKLTQERGMFLFAAGGLDIVDDEPNGNEIGWTFWLDEIKFEKLGTLLLTEALLFNGQDLSTTSFQDSRLNLFGISTTFNLETGENVQVATSPLYFDFQNSDPNVAEIDFTGEPVINIIGDSGTTLISATISNANVQGSYEITSLGPLPFAPIPSLLPENVKSVFSDSYQDVVQINFDPGFGGSTTQVSLFERLNNTVSEPFNDQTLVYSTNNFTGILFDGIVDASNLSFMHVDIFIEDENGSIEFQIRDAGEDRIIDSNNNGFPINDDRDFRRTISNLNPGEWNSIEIPLAGNISNQKDNLAGIILVGGPDFILDNIYFYVP
;
A
#
# COMPACT_ATOMS: atom_id res chain seq x y z
N MET A 1 -47.28 25.31 67.42
CA MET A 1 -47.66 24.18 66.55
C MET A 1 -48.13 24.58 65.14
N ILE A 2 -48.55 25.83 64.88
CA ILE A 2 -49.02 26.30 63.55
C ILE A 2 -47.86 26.68 62.61
N HIS A 3 -46.74 27.21 63.13
CA HIS A 3 -45.60 27.66 62.31
C HIS A 3 -44.83 26.54 61.59
N ASN A 4 -44.81 25.32 62.13
CA ASN A 4 -44.13 24.20 61.45
C ASN A 4 -44.96 23.67 60.27
N LYS A 5 -46.30 23.72 60.33
CA LYS A 5 -47.17 23.24 59.25
C LYS A 5 -47.03 24.05 57.96
N LEU A 6 -46.77 25.36 58.08
CA LEU A 6 -46.59 26.24 56.91
C LEU A 6 -45.27 25.95 56.17
N LYS A 7 -44.20 25.64 56.91
CA LYS A 7 -42.89 25.26 56.33
C LYS A 7 -42.95 23.91 55.61
N TYR A 8 -43.67 22.93 56.16
CA TYR A 8 -43.89 21.64 55.47
C TYR A 8 -44.75 21.81 54.20
N LEU A 9 -45.75 22.70 54.21
CA LEU A 9 -46.56 22.97 53.02
C LEU A 9 -45.76 23.66 51.91
N GLN A 10 -44.86 24.58 52.26
CA GLN A 10 -43.95 25.22 51.31
C GLN A 10 -42.91 24.23 50.74
N LEU A 11 -42.38 23.33 51.58
CA LEU A 11 -41.44 22.30 51.13
C LEU A 11 -42.10 21.27 50.21
N ILE A 12 -43.32 20.83 50.53
CA ILE A 12 -44.12 19.94 49.67
C ILE A 12 -44.46 20.64 48.34
N GLY A 13 -44.79 21.93 48.38
CA GLY A 13 -45.02 22.72 47.16
C GLY A 13 -43.78 22.82 46.27
N LEU A 14 -42.59 22.99 46.85
CA LEU A 14 -41.32 23.04 46.11
C LEU A 14 -40.92 21.69 45.52
N VAL A 15 -41.16 20.58 46.23
CA VAL A 15 -40.91 19.22 45.74
C VAL A 15 -41.89 18.83 44.63
N LEU A 16 -43.16 19.22 44.75
CA LEU A 16 -44.14 19.03 43.67
C LEU A 16 -43.79 19.86 42.44
N LEU A 17 -43.32 21.10 42.63
CA LEU A 17 -42.88 21.95 41.52
C LEU A 17 -41.62 21.38 40.85
N SER A 18 -40.66 20.83 41.61
CA SER A 18 -39.47 20.20 41.03
C SER A 18 -39.80 18.92 40.26
N MET A 19 -40.76 18.12 40.73
CA MET A 19 -41.25 16.94 40.00
C MET A 19 -41.93 17.30 38.67
N VAL A 20 -42.71 18.39 38.63
CA VAL A 20 -43.37 18.84 37.39
C VAL A 20 -42.35 19.36 36.36
N VAL A 21 -41.27 20.02 36.81
CA VAL A 21 -40.22 20.52 35.90
C VAL A 21 -39.35 19.39 35.32
N THR A 22 -39.16 18.28 36.05
CA THR A 22 -38.40 17.13 35.54
C THR A 22 -39.20 16.24 34.58
N THR A 23 -40.53 16.23 34.65
CA THR A 23 -41.38 15.41 33.75
C THR A 23 -41.97 16.17 32.56
N SER A 24 -41.86 17.51 32.52
CA SER A 24 -42.38 18.34 31.42
C SER A 24 -41.31 18.84 30.43
N CYS A 25 -40.06 18.35 30.55
CA CYS A 25 -38.97 18.68 29.62
C CYS A 25 -38.44 17.48 28.81
N GLU A 26 -39.09 16.31 28.87
CA GLU A 26 -38.86 15.28 27.86
C GLU A 26 -39.86 15.52 26.73
N ARG A 27 -39.43 16.31 25.73
CA ARG A 27 -40.12 16.33 24.44
C ARG A 27 -39.81 14.98 23.79
N GLU A 28 -40.81 14.12 23.67
CA GLU A 28 -40.70 12.97 22.77
C GLU A 28 -40.28 13.51 21.39
N VAL A 29 -39.22 12.94 20.83
CA VAL A 29 -38.85 13.15 19.45
C VAL A 29 -40.05 12.65 18.64
N SER A 30 -40.74 13.56 17.96
CA SER A 30 -41.92 13.22 17.16
C SER A 30 -41.58 12.07 16.22
N ASP A 31 -42.53 11.15 15.95
CA ASP A 31 -42.40 10.15 14.89
C ASP A 31 -42.22 10.81 13.49
N ASP A 32 -42.45 12.13 13.39
CA ASP A 32 -42.16 12.98 12.22
C ASP A 32 -40.74 13.58 12.21
N ALA A 33 -39.86 13.21 13.14
CA ALA A 33 -38.49 13.68 13.16
C ALA A 33 -37.71 13.05 11.99
N ILE A 34 -37.53 13.83 10.93
CA ILE A 34 -36.63 13.49 9.84
C ILE A 34 -35.19 13.47 10.37
N LEU A 35 -34.48 12.36 10.17
CA LEU A 35 -33.04 12.29 10.39
C LEU A 35 -32.37 13.39 9.55
N ALA A 36 -31.49 14.17 10.18
CA ALA A 36 -30.67 15.12 9.44
C ALA A 36 -29.81 14.35 8.44
N THR A 37 -29.95 14.66 7.15
CA THR A 37 -29.15 14.08 6.08
C THR A 37 -28.08 15.06 5.65
N PHE A 38 -26.89 14.57 5.30
CA PHE A 38 -25.84 15.40 4.70
C PHE A 38 -26.33 16.00 3.36
N PRO A 39 -25.85 17.20 2.98
CA PRO A 39 -26.22 17.84 1.73
C PRO A 39 -25.86 16.97 0.53
N THR A 40 -26.71 16.98 -0.50
CA THR A 40 -26.50 16.28 -1.77
C THR A 40 -25.99 17.26 -2.85
N THR A 41 -25.14 18.22 -2.48
CA THR A 41 -24.68 19.25 -3.43
C THR A 41 -23.71 18.63 -4.43
N ALA A 42 -24.09 18.65 -5.70
CA ALA A 42 -23.31 18.03 -6.78
C ALA A 42 -22.11 18.89 -7.22
N ASP A 43 -22.32 20.20 -7.29
CA ASP A 43 -21.33 21.14 -7.82
C ASP A 43 -20.16 21.30 -6.85
N VAL A 44 -18.94 21.23 -7.38
CA VAL A 44 -17.69 21.45 -6.63
C VAL A 44 -17.12 22.80 -7.01
N PHE A 45 -16.99 23.06 -8.31
CA PHE A 45 -16.56 24.34 -8.86
C PHE A 45 -17.29 24.61 -10.18
N THR A 46 -17.94 25.76 -10.29
CA THR A 46 -18.52 26.27 -11.54
C THR A 46 -17.79 27.57 -11.89
N ASP A 47 -18.31 28.73 -11.51
CA ASP A 47 -17.58 30.00 -11.54
C ASP A 47 -16.80 30.26 -10.23
N ASN A 48 -17.29 29.66 -9.15
CA ASN A 48 -16.76 29.80 -7.81
C ASN A 48 -16.83 28.44 -7.09
N PRO A 49 -16.04 28.23 -6.03
CA PRO A 49 -16.16 27.05 -5.18
C PRO A 49 -17.58 26.95 -4.60
N VAL A 50 -18.23 25.79 -4.71
CA VAL A 50 -19.62 25.60 -4.28
C VAL A 50 -19.67 24.80 -2.99
N GLY A 51 -20.12 25.44 -1.91
CA GLY A 51 -20.17 24.79 -0.59
C GLY A 51 -18.78 24.45 -0.03
N LEU A 52 -17.73 25.05 -0.61
CA LEU A 52 -16.37 24.93 -0.13
C LEU A 52 -15.98 26.26 0.54
N THR A 53 -15.34 26.18 1.70
CA THR A 53 -14.89 27.37 2.45
C THR A 53 -13.74 28.10 1.75
N ASP A 54 -13.33 29.27 2.23
CA ASP A 54 -12.32 30.17 1.62
C ASP A 54 -10.95 29.54 1.30
N GLU A 55 -10.61 28.37 1.89
CA GLU A 55 -9.38 27.60 1.64
C GLU A 55 -9.70 26.14 1.23
N PHE A 56 -10.42 25.98 0.12
CA PHE A 56 -10.86 24.67 -0.33
C PHE A 56 -9.76 23.82 -0.97
N PHE A 57 -8.79 24.47 -1.63
CA PHE A 57 -7.60 23.81 -2.16
C PHE A 57 -6.59 23.56 -1.05
N ILE A 58 -6.09 22.34 -0.99
CA ILE A 58 -5.01 21.92 -0.09
C ILE A 58 -3.99 21.22 -0.98
N SER A 59 -2.81 21.83 -1.11
CA SER A 59 -1.71 21.27 -1.90
C SER A 59 -1.12 20.02 -1.22
N PHE A 60 -0.48 19.16 -2.01
CA PHE A 60 0.43 18.15 -1.47
C PHE A 60 1.60 18.79 -0.71
N ASP A 61 2.33 17.97 0.04
CA ASP A 61 3.42 18.45 0.88
C ASP A 61 4.56 19.05 0.02
N PRO A 62 4.94 20.33 0.22
CA PRO A 62 6.07 20.92 -0.50
C PRO A 62 7.41 20.23 -0.22
N VAL A 63 7.53 19.49 0.88
CA VAL A 63 8.74 18.67 1.18
C VAL A 63 8.89 17.54 0.15
N GLU A 64 7.79 17.03 -0.39
CA GLU A 64 7.79 16.03 -1.46
C GLU A 64 8.05 16.65 -2.84
N GLY A 65 8.16 17.98 -2.95
CA GLY A 65 8.43 18.71 -4.19
C GLY A 65 7.22 19.39 -4.81
N ALA A 66 6.07 19.42 -4.14
CA ALA A 66 4.85 20.05 -4.65
C ALA A 66 4.94 21.59 -4.62
N ASN A 67 4.59 22.22 -5.73
CA ASN A 67 4.49 23.67 -5.85
C ASN A 67 3.15 24.18 -5.31
N THR A 68 3.19 24.83 -4.15
CA THR A 68 2.00 25.34 -3.44
C THR A 68 1.43 26.63 -4.03
N GLU A 69 2.18 27.31 -4.90
CA GLU A 69 1.82 28.61 -5.49
C GLU A 69 1.23 28.49 -6.91
N ALA A 70 1.22 27.29 -7.48
CA ALA A 70 0.78 27.01 -8.85
C ALA A 70 -0.74 27.04 -9.04
N PHE A 71 -1.53 27.10 -7.96
CA PHE A 71 -3.00 27.10 -8.01
C PHE A 71 -3.58 28.52 -8.07
N GLY A 72 -4.53 28.74 -8.98
CA GLY A 72 -5.29 29.99 -9.06
C GLY A 72 -6.62 29.86 -9.81
N THR A 73 -7.22 31.01 -10.13
CA THR A 73 -8.44 31.13 -10.94
C THR A 73 -8.21 32.12 -12.09
N ASP A 74 -8.88 31.94 -13.22
CA ASP A 74 -8.79 32.81 -14.40
C ASP A 74 -10.17 33.28 -14.86
N ASN A 75 -10.39 34.59 -14.87
CA ASN A 75 -11.65 35.21 -15.30
C ASN A 75 -11.70 35.53 -16.82
N ASN A 76 -10.67 35.16 -17.58
CA ASN A 76 -10.60 35.40 -19.03
C ASN A 76 -10.75 34.14 -19.87
N GLU A 77 -10.59 32.97 -19.25
CA GLU A 77 -10.71 31.66 -19.90
C GLU A 77 -11.67 30.81 -19.05
N ALA A 78 -12.77 30.36 -19.64
CA ALA A 78 -13.74 29.49 -19.00
C ALA A 78 -14.44 28.65 -20.09
N TYR A 79 -14.82 27.41 -19.75
CA TYR A 79 -15.67 26.61 -20.60
C TYR A 79 -17.11 27.15 -20.56
N LEU A 80 -17.62 27.40 -19.36
CA LEU A 80 -18.95 27.96 -19.12
C LEU A 80 -18.88 29.06 -18.05
N GLY A 81 -19.68 30.11 -18.23
CA GLY A 81 -19.70 31.21 -17.26
C GLY A 81 -18.58 32.22 -17.49
N SER A 82 -17.83 32.52 -16.44
CA SER A 82 -16.98 33.71 -16.28
C SER A 82 -15.65 33.45 -15.60
N SER A 83 -15.44 32.28 -14.98
CA SER A 83 -14.19 31.93 -14.31
C SER A 83 -13.91 30.44 -14.40
N SER A 84 -12.65 30.06 -14.50
CA SER A 84 -12.18 28.68 -14.35
C SER A 84 -11.04 28.58 -13.34
N ILE A 85 -10.71 27.37 -12.92
CA ILE A 85 -9.46 27.10 -12.18
C ILE A 85 -8.33 27.12 -13.18
N ARG A 86 -7.21 27.76 -12.82
CA ARG A 86 -5.97 27.80 -13.59
C ARG A 86 -4.84 27.21 -12.77
N ILE A 87 -4.12 26.27 -13.36
CA ILE A 87 -2.96 25.62 -12.75
C ILE A 87 -1.73 25.90 -13.61
N ASP A 88 -0.72 26.52 -13.02
CA ASP A 88 0.57 26.78 -13.64
C ASP A 88 1.57 25.69 -13.26
N VAL A 89 1.63 24.63 -14.07
CA VAL A 89 2.51 23.48 -13.83
C VAL A 89 3.97 23.91 -13.96
N PRO A 90 4.79 23.69 -12.92
CA PRO A 90 6.16 24.17 -12.91
C PRO A 90 7.07 23.38 -13.86
N SER A 91 8.20 23.99 -14.22
CA SER A 91 9.35 23.26 -14.76
C SER A 91 10.12 22.55 -13.64
N PRO A 92 10.98 21.56 -13.94
CA PRO A 92 11.76 20.82 -12.96
C PRO A 92 12.63 21.67 -12.04
N ASP A 93 13.14 22.78 -12.57
CA ASP A 93 14.06 23.69 -11.86
C ASP A 93 13.32 24.80 -11.09
N ASP A 94 11.98 24.77 -10.99
CA ASP A 94 11.24 25.79 -10.24
C ASP A 94 11.59 25.71 -8.74
N PRO A 95 12.05 26.82 -8.13
CA PRO A 95 12.48 26.82 -6.74
C PRO A 95 11.36 26.52 -5.74
N ASN A 96 10.09 26.58 -6.15
CA ASN A 96 8.94 26.32 -5.29
C ASN A 96 8.39 24.89 -5.42
N GLY A 97 8.95 24.06 -6.32
CA GLY A 97 8.54 22.67 -6.50
C GLY A 97 8.45 22.28 -7.98
N ASN A 98 8.74 21.02 -8.30
CA ASN A 98 8.87 20.50 -9.67
C ASN A 98 7.58 19.84 -10.21
N PHE A 99 6.53 19.74 -9.39
CA PHE A 99 5.19 19.34 -9.82
C PHE A 99 4.12 20.14 -9.06
N VAL A 100 2.86 20.01 -9.46
CA VAL A 100 1.72 20.59 -8.74
C VAL A 100 0.63 19.54 -8.52
N GLY A 101 0.04 19.54 -7.34
CA GLY A 101 -1.11 18.71 -7.05
C GLY A 101 -1.70 19.00 -5.68
N GLY A 102 -2.87 18.43 -5.44
CA GLY A 102 -3.60 18.58 -4.20
C GLY A 102 -5.06 18.18 -4.33
N ILE A 103 -5.85 18.57 -3.33
CA ILE A 103 -7.26 18.22 -3.21
C ILE A 103 -8.15 19.44 -3.04
N PHE A 104 -9.43 19.30 -3.42
CA PHE A 104 -10.51 20.14 -2.94
C PHE A 104 -11.26 19.39 -1.85
N ARG A 105 -11.30 19.98 -0.65
CA ARG A 105 -11.96 19.36 0.51
C ARG A 105 -13.17 20.16 0.97
N ASP A 106 -14.28 19.47 1.17
CA ASP A 106 -15.42 20.00 1.90
C ASP A 106 -15.05 20.09 3.39
N ARG A 107 -14.79 21.32 3.85
CA ARG A 107 -14.45 21.60 5.25
C ARG A 107 -15.68 21.59 6.18
N GLY A 108 -16.89 21.43 5.65
CA GLY A 108 -18.07 21.12 6.44
C GLY A 108 -18.10 19.66 6.89
N GLU A 109 -19.31 19.16 7.16
CA GLU A 109 -19.55 17.78 7.61
C GLU A 109 -19.53 16.76 6.45
N GLY A 110 -19.28 17.19 5.21
CA GLY A 110 -19.29 16.33 4.02
C GLY A 110 -20.65 16.23 3.33
N ARG A 111 -20.69 15.45 2.24
CA ARG A 111 -21.83 15.37 1.31
C ARG A 111 -22.32 13.94 1.16
N ASN A 112 -23.63 13.79 1.01
CA ASN A 112 -24.21 12.55 0.57
C ASN A 112 -24.18 12.48 -0.97
N LEU A 113 -23.29 11.66 -1.52
CA LEU A 113 -23.08 11.48 -2.96
C LEU A 113 -23.68 10.17 -3.51
N THR A 114 -24.47 9.45 -2.70
CA THR A 114 -25.12 8.19 -3.10
C THR A 114 -26.04 8.28 -4.31
N GLY A 115 -26.46 9.49 -4.69
CA GLY A 115 -27.31 9.74 -5.87
C GLY A 115 -26.57 9.81 -7.21
N TYR A 116 -25.25 9.85 -7.21
CA TYR A 116 -24.41 10.05 -8.40
C TYR A 116 -23.74 8.77 -8.87
N ASP A 117 -23.21 8.77 -10.09
CA ASP A 117 -22.41 7.66 -10.65
C ASP A 117 -21.08 8.13 -11.27
N ALA A 118 -20.84 9.44 -11.37
CA ALA A 118 -19.59 9.99 -11.88
C ALA A 118 -19.23 11.32 -11.21
N LEU A 119 -17.93 11.61 -11.12
CA LEU A 119 -17.42 12.97 -11.11
C LEU A 119 -17.07 13.37 -12.55
N THR A 120 -17.47 14.55 -12.98
CA THR A 120 -17.07 15.10 -14.28
C THR A 120 -16.51 16.50 -14.15
N PHE A 121 -15.70 16.87 -15.14
CA PHE A 121 -15.12 18.20 -15.25
C PHE A 121 -14.75 18.49 -16.70
N TRP A 122 -14.65 19.76 -17.05
CA TRP A 122 -14.08 20.22 -18.30
C TRP A 122 -12.63 20.61 -18.06
N ALA A 123 -11.75 20.27 -19.00
CA ALA A 123 -10.36 20.66 -18.95
C ALA A 123 -9.79 20.97 -20.33
N LYS A 124 -8.78 21.84 -20.34
CA LYS A 124 -7.88 22.09 -21.49
C LYS A 124 -6.49 22.48 -20.99
N GLY A 125 -5.47 22.25 -21.80
CA GLY A 125 -4.11 22.73 -21.57
C GLY A 125 -3.69 23.83 -22.55
N SER A 126 -2.64 24.58 -22.19
CA SER A 126 -1.90 25.43 -23.12
C SER A 126 -1.11 24.60 -24.14
N ALA A 127 -0.87 23.33 -23.80
CA ALA A 127 -0.30 22.27 -24.62
C ALA A 127 -1.05 20.96 -24.34
N THR A 128 -0.79 19.92 -25.13
CA THR A 128 -1.26 18.57 -24.86
C THR A 128 -0.42 17.94 -23.74
N GLY A 129 -0.81 18.19 -22.49
CA GLY A 129 -0.13 17.65 -21.32
C GLY A 129 -0.87 16.48 -20.67
N ILE A 130 -0.26 15.88 -19.64
CA ILE A 130 -0.82 14.75 -18.90
C ILE A 130 -1.09 15.17 -17.45
N LEU A 131 -2.31 14.92 -16.98
CA LEU A 131 -2.60 14.90 -15.55
C LEU A 131 -2.24 13.49 -15.05
N SER A 132 -1.18 13.41 -14.24
CA SER A 132 -0.69 12.15 -13.67
C SER A 132 -1.74 11.45 -12.82
N GLN A 133 -2.59 12.23 -12.13
CA GLN A 133 -3.70 11.72 -11.33
C GLN A 133 -4.86 12.71 -11.34
N VAL A 134 -6.10 12.22 -11.43
CA VAL A 134 -7.32 12.99 -11.16
C VAL A 134 -8.36 12.10 -10.49
N GLY A 135 -9.01 12.60 -9.44
CA GLY A 135 -9.98 11.79 -8.68
C GLY A 135 -10.80 12.58 -7.68
N PHE A 136 -11.34 11.86 -6.70
CA PHE A 136 -12.03 12.37 -5.51
C PHE A 136 -11.87 11.36 -4.37
N GLY A 137 -12.38 11.66 -3.17
CA GLY A 137 -12.37 10.76 -2.01
C GLY A 137 -11.17 10.92 -1.06
N THR A 138 -10.08 11.55 -1.53
CA THR A 138 -8.96 11.95 -0.67
C THR A 138 -9.30 13.24 0.08
N ASP A 139 -9.15 13.23 1.40
CA ASP A 139 -9.43 14.33 2.31
C ASP A 139 -8.26 14.66 3.26
N PHE A 140 -7.12 13.96 3.16
CA PHE A 140 -5.95 14.08 4.06
C PHE A 140 -6.29 13.86 5.53
N LEU A 141 -7.32 13.06 5.80
CA LEU A 141 -7.69 12.63 7.14
C LEU A 141 -7.83 11.12 7.16
N GLU A 142 -8.92 10.60 6.62
CA GLU A 142 -9.22 9.17 6.63
C GLU A 142 -9.09 8.54 5.26
N ASP A 143 -9.22 9.31 4.18
CA ASP A 143 -9.09 8.85 2.79
C ASP A 143 -9.86 7.54 2.53
N LYS A 144 -11.12 7.47 3.00
CA LYS A 144 -11.91 6.23 2.99
C LYS A 144 -12.24 5.74 1.58
N TYR A 145 -12.65 6.65 0.69
CA TYR A 145 -13.18 6.28 -0.62
C TYR A 145 -12.46 6.93 -1.82
N PRO A 146 -11.11 6.99 -1.84
CA PRO A 146 -10.39 7.50 -3.00
C PRO A 146 -10.73 6.68 -4.24
N ALA A 147 -11.01 7.41 -5.32
CA ALA A 147 -11.23 6.88 -6.65
C ALA A 147 -10.56 7.83 -7.64
N SER A 148 -9.61 7.32 -8.42
CA SER A 148 -8.82 8.15 -9.32
C SER A 148 -8.48 7.47 -10.64
N ARG A 149 -8.33 8.28 -11.69
CA ARG A 149 -7.69 7.89 -12.95
C ARG A 149 -6.27 8.42 -12.95
N THR A 150 -5.39 7.69 -13.62
CA THR A 150 -4.03 8.14 -13.91
C THR A 150 -3.88 8.46 -15.40
N ALA A 151 -2.82 9.21 -15.73
CA ALA A 151 -2.43 9.52 -17.11
C ALA A 151 -3.55 10.09 -18.00
N ILE A 152 -4.31 11.08 -17.49
CA ILE A 152 -5.33 11.75 -18.30
C ILE A 152 -4.66 12.74 -19.26
N GLN A 153 -4.72 12.44 -20.56
CA GLN A 153 -4.22 13.34 -21.59
C GLN A 153 -5.18 14.51 -21.83
N LEU A 154 -4.66 15.73 -21.68
CA LEU A 154 -5.36 16.97 -22.00
C LEU A 154 -5.20 17.35 -23.47
N THR A 155 -6.21 18.05 -23.98
CA THR A 155 -6.20 18.70 -25.28
C THR A 155 -6.07 20.21 -25.12
N THR A 156 -5.73 20.91 -26.20
CA THR A 156 -5.74 22.38 -26.21
C THR A 156 -7.14 22.98 -26.31
N ASP A 157 -8.12 22.18 -26.72
CA ASP A 157 -9.54 22.52 -26.68
C ASP A 157 -10.17 21.97 -25.39
N TRP A 158 -11.24 22.64 -24.93
CA TRP A 158 -12.05 22.16 -23.82
C TRP A 158 -12.66 20.79 -24.14
N LYS A 159 -12.37 19.82 -23.28
CA LYS A 159 -12.94 18.47 -23.33
C LYS A 159 -13.51 18.10 -21.97
N LYS A 160 -14.62 17.38 -21.98
CA LYS A 160 -15.21 16.80 -20.76
C LYS A 160 -14.52 15.49 -20.42
N TYR A 161 -14.19 15.31 -19.16
CA TYR A 161 -13.60 14.11 -18.58
C TYR A 161 -14.54 13.55 -17.52
N THR A 162 -14.48 12.23 -17.35
CA THR A 162 -15.36 11.48 -16.45
C THR A 162 -14.52 10.57 -15.58
N ILE A 163 -14.70 10.66 -14.26
CA ILE A 163 -14.22 9.69 -13.27
C ILE A 163 -15.45 8.90 -12.77
N PRO A 164 -15.66 7.66 -13.22
CA PRO A 164 -16.71 6.80 -12.69
C PRO A 164 -16.60 6.61 -11.17
N ILE A 165 -17.73 6.56 -10.48
CA ILE A 165 -17.80 6.21 -9.05
C ILE A 165 -17.92 4.69 -8.94
N PRO A 166 -16.96 3.98 -8.31
CA PRO A 166 -16.96 2.51 -8.26
C PRO A 166 -18.23 1.91 -7.64
N ASN A 167 -18.65 2.45 -6.49
CA ASN A 167 -19.92 2.11 -5.85
C ASN A 167 -20.43 3.30 -5.02
N SER A 168 -21.34 4.10 -5.60
CA SER A 168 -21.80 5.33 -4.97
C SER A 168 -22.60 5.11 -3.68
N SER A 169 -23.17 3.92 -3.45
CA SER A 169 -23.92 3.62 -2.22
C SER A 169 -23.09 3.76 -0.94
N LYS A 170 -21.76 3.71 -1.04
CA LYS A 170 -20.83 3.90 0.07
C LYS A 170 -20.61 5.38 0.45
N LEU A 171 -20.86 6.31 -0.49
CA LEU A 171 -20.56 7.74 -0.34
C LEU A 171 -21.65 8.51 0.40
N THR A 172 -21.88 8.15 1.66
CA THR A 172 -22.92 8.74 2.50
C THR A 172 -22.51 10.08 3.13
N GLN A 173 -21.20 10.33 3.24
CA GLN A 173 -20.61 11.52 3.88
C GLN A 173 -19.20 11.78 3.34
N GLU A 174 -19.09 12.12 2.06
CA GLU A 174 -17.80 12.34 1.39
C GLU A 174 -17.28 13.77 1.60
N ARG A 175 -15.97 13.93 1.78
CA ARG A 175 -15.31 15.23 2.00
C ARG A 175 -14.23 15.53 0.95
N GLY A 176 -13.61 14.52 0.35
CA GLY A 176 -12.70 14.69 -0.77
C GLY A 176 -13.46 14.93 -2.07
N MET A 177 -13.56 16.18 -2.50
CA MET A 177 -14.42 16.56 -3.64
C MET A 177 -13.71 16.53 -4.99
N PHE A 178 -12.39 16.71 -5.00
CA PHE A 178 -11.57 16.66 -6.20
C PHE A 178 -10.11 16.42 -5.81
N LEU A 179 -9.35 15.73 -6.65
CA LEU A 179 -7.91 15.56 -6.53
C LEU A 179 -7.32 15.73 -7.93
N PHE A 180 -6.15 16.37 -8.03
CA PHE A 180 -5.36 16.37 -9.25
C PHE A 180 -3.86 16.39 -8.97
N ALA A 181 -3.06 15.92 -9.92
CA ALA A 181 -1.61 16.00 -9.91
C ALA A 181 -1.06 16.11 -11.35
N ALA A 182 -0.07 16.98 -11.56
CA ALA A 182 0.60 17.16 -12.85
C ALA A 182 2.06 17.59 -12.68
N GLY A 183 2.94 17.05 -13.53
CA GLY A 183 4.34 17.48 -13.67
C GLY A 183 4.60 18.18 -15.00
N GLY A 184 5.82 18.70 -15.16
CA GLY A 184 6.29 19.28 -16.42
C GLY A 184 6.21 18.30 -17.60
N LEU A 185 6.25 18.81 -18.82
CA LEU A 185 6.21 18.02 -20.05
C LEU A 185 7.61 17.81 -20.62
N ASP A 186 7.98 16.59 -20.94
CA ASP A 186 9.10 16.33 -21.86
C ASP A 186 8.53 15.96 -23.25
N ILE A 187 9.20 16.42 -24.30
CA ILE A 187 8.84 16.19 -25.71
C ILE A 187 9.62 14.98 -26.28
N VAL A 188 10.71 14.58 -25.62
CA VAL A 188 11.68 13.58 -26.10
C VAL A 188 11.49 12.25 -25.38
N ASP A 189 11.41 12.25 -24.05
CA ASP A 189 11.29 11.05 -23.22
C ASP A 189 10.08 11.15 -22.27
N ASP A 190 9.55 10.00 -21.82
CA ASP A 190 8.44 9.94 -20.84
C ASP A 190 8.95 9.82 -19.38
N GLU A 191 10.27 9.81 -19.18
CA GLU A 191 10.92 9.66 -17.87
C GLU A 191 11.44 11.01 -17.34
N PRO A 192 11.28 11.29 -16.03
CA PRO A 192 11.83 12.49 -15.42
C PRO A 192 13.34 12.61 -15.62
N ASN A 193 13.79 13.57 -16.41
CA ASN A 193 15.20 13.78 -16.73
C ASN A 193 15.68 15.23 -16.49
N GLY A 194 14.79 16.10 -16.02
CA GLY A 194 15.08 17.49 -15.69
C GLY A 194 15.02 18.45 -16.89
N ASN A 195 14.62 17.96 -18.07
CA ASN A 195 14.45 18.81 -19.26
C ASN A 195 13.03 19.35 -19.42
N GLU A 196 12.10 18.94 -18.56
CA GLU A 196 10.67 19.15 -18.76
C GLU A 196 10.32 20.65 -18.82
N ILE A 197 9.29 20.99 -19.60
CA ILE A 197 8.78 22.35 -19.71
C ILE A 197 7.52 22.53 -18.86
N GLY A 198 7.43 23.67 -18.18
CA GLY A 198 6.21 24.10 -17.52
C GLY A 198 5.10 24.41 -18.52
N TRP A 199 3.86 24.28 -18.08
CA TRP A 199 2.67 24.50 -18.90
C TRP A 199 1.48 24.91 -18.04
N THR A 200 0.43 25.44 -18.64
CA THR A 200 -0.79 25.83 -17.91
C THR A 200 -1.94 24.92 -18.32
N PHE A 201 -2.79 24.55 -17.39
CA PHE A 201 -4.10 23.98 -17.72
C PHE A 201 -5.21 24.64 -16.93
N TRP A 202 -6.42 24.51 -17.47
CA TRP A 202 -7.64 25.04 -16.87
C TRP A 202 -8.62 23.90 -16.59
N LEU A 203 -9.34 24.02 -15.48
CA LEU A 203 -10.43 23.13 -15.08
C LEU A 203 -11.68 23.95 -14.85
N ASP A 204 -12.82 23.45 -15.30
CA ASP A 204 -14.10 24.14 -15.15
C ASP A 204 -15.23 23.12 -14.97
N GLU A 205 -16.36 23.57 -14.42
CA GLU A 205 -17.60 22.79 -14.28
C GLU A 205 -17.40 21.42 -13.61
N ILE A 206 -16.63 21.40 -12.51
CA ILE A 206 -16.35 20.22 -11.70
C ILE A 206 -17.59 19.89 -10.89
N LYS A 207 -18.19 18.72 -11.14
CA LYS A 207 -19.44 18.31 -10.50
C LYS A 207 -19.62 16.80 -10.47
N PHE A 208 -20.34 16.32 -9.46
CA PHE A 208 -20.88 14.97 -9.44
C PHE A 208 -22.15 14.90 -10.30
N GLU A 209 -22.26 13.86 -11.14
CA GLU A 209 -23.39 13.65 -12.05
C GLU A 209 -23.95 12.23 -11.93
N LYS A 210 -25.21 12.10 -12.32
CA LYS A 210 -25.85 10.81 -12.59
C LYS A 210 -26.01 10.67 -14.09
N LEU A 211 -25.00 10.10 -14.75
CA LEU A 211 -24.97 9.90 -16.19
C LEU A 211 -25.93 8.79 -16.61
N GLY A 212 -26.05 7.72 -15.82
CA GLY A 212 -26.92 6.57 -16.08
C GLY A 212 -26.50 5.68 -17.25
N THR A 213 -25.36 5.99 -17.90
CA THR A 213 -24.83 5.31 -19.09
C THR A 213 -23.54 4.53 -18.82
N LEU A 214 -23.01 4.59 -17.60
CA LEU A 214 -21.79 3.90 -17.21
C LEU A 214 -22.02 2.39 -17.04
N LEU A 215 -21.19 1.58 -17.67
CA LEU A 215 -21.21 0.12 -17.53
C LEU A 215 -19.92 -0.35 -16.86
N LEU A 216 -20.03 -0.93 -15.65
CA LEU A 216 -18.91 -1.64 -15.04
C LEU A 216 -18.58 -2.87 -15.90
N THR A 217 -17.41 -2.89 -16.52
CA THR A 217 -16.94 -3.99 -17.37
C THR A 217 -15.96 -4.91 -16.66
N GLU A 218 -15.26 -4.41 -15.65
CA GLU A 218 -14.25 -5.15 -14.92
C GLU A 218 -14.09 -4.61 -13.50
N ALA A 219 -13.84 -5.50 -12.55
CA ALA A 219 -13.42 -5.18 -11.20
C ALA A 219 -12.36 -6.20 -10.80
N LEU A 220 -11.23 -5.75 -10.25
CA LEU A 220 -10.07 -6.57 -9.95
C LEU A 220 -9.70 -6.45 -8.46
N LEU A 221 -9.32 -7.58 -7.86
CA LEU A 221 -8.40 -7.69 -6.73
C LEU A 221 -7.14 -8.40 -7.23
N PHE A 222 -5.98 -8.12 -6.64
CA PHE A 222 -4.73 -8.81 -6.95
C PHE A 222 -4.41 -8.83 -8.46
N ASN A 223 -4.70 -7.73 -9.17
CA ASN A 223 -4.57 -7.61 -10.63
C ASN A 223 -5.37 -8.67 -11.42
N GLY A 224 -6.46 -9.17 -10.84
CA GLY A 224 -7.32 -10.20 -11.43
C GLY A 224 -6.81 -11.63 -11.27
N GLN A 225 -5.76 -11.85 -10.47
CA GLN A 225 -5.16 -13.16 -10.27
C GLN A 225 -5.78 -13.90 -9.08
N ASP A 226 -6.01 -15.20 -9.25
CA ASP A 226 -6.28 -16.11 -8.15
C ASP A 226 -4.94 -16.55 -7.56
N LEU A 227 -4.64 -16.06 -6.37
CA LEU A 227 -3.42 -16.35 -5.63
C LEU A 227 -3.68 -17.46 -4.61
N SER A 228 -2.65 -18.25 -4.32
CA SER A 228 -2.65 -19.20 -3.20
C SER A 228 -1.31 -19.08 -2.49
N THR A 229 -1.35 -19.00 -1.16
CA THR A 229 -0.14 -18.95 -0.33
C THR A 229 -0.32 -19.73 0.96
N THR A 230 0.82 -20.09 1.52
CA THR A 230 0.95 -20.65 2.86
C THR A 230 1.76 -19.67 3.69
N SER A 231 1.31 -19.38 4.90
CA SER A 231 1.97 -18.41 5.79
C SER A 231 1.68 -18.77 7.25
N PHE A 232 2.26 -18.03 8.19
CA PHE A 232 2.18 -18.33 9.62
C PHE A 232 1.20 -17.40 10.33
N GLN A 233 0.74 -17.82 11.51
CA GLN A 233 0.01 -16.96 12.41
C GLN A 233 0.82 -15.70 12.74
N ASP A 234 0.10 -14.60 12.93
CA ASP A 234 0.63 -13.27 13.15
C ASP A 234 1.37 -12.71 11.91
N SER A 235 1.12 -13.20 10.70
CA SER A 235 1.65 -12.57 9.47
C SER A 235 0.75 -11.47 8.93
N ARG A 236 1.33 -10.61 8.08
CA ARG A 236 0.59 -9.66 7.23
C ARG A 236 0.82 -9.94 5.75
N LEU A 237 -0.24 -9.83 4.95
CA LEU A 237 -0.19 -9.84 3.49
C LEU A 237 -0.80 -8.54 2.96
N ASN A 238 -0.21 -8.00 1.89
CA ASN A 238 -0.72 -6.77 1.27
C ASN A 238 -1.98 -7.05 0.44
N LEU A 239 -2.93 -6.14 0.52
CA LEU A 239 -4.04 -6.07 -0.42
C LEU A 239 -3.65 -5.12 -1.57
N PHE A 240 -3.60 -5.60 -2.80
CA PHE A 240 -3.09 -4.81 -3.94
C PHE A 240 -3.86 -5.08 -5.23
N GLY A 241 -3.53 -4.32 -6.28
CA GLY A 241 -4.08 -4.52 -7.62
C GLY A 241 -5.58 -4.30 -7.71
N ILE A 242 -6.10 -3.39 -6.87
CA ILE A 242 -7.52 -3.09 -6.74
C ILE A 242 -7.91 -2.02 -7.75
N SER A 243 -8.80 -2.36 -8.67
CA SER A 243 -9.31 -1.39 -9.65
C SER A 243 -10.68 -1.76 -10.19
N THR A 244 -11.33 -0.80 -10.83
CA THR A 244 -12.55 -1.01 -11.59
C THR A 244 -12.45 -0.35 -12.96
N THR A 245 -12.96 -0.99 -14.00
CA THR A 245 -13.02 -0.44 -15.36
C THR A 245 -14.48 -0.25 -15.76
N PHE A 246 -14.79 0.95 -16.26
CA PHE A 246 -16.12 1.29 -16.78
C PHE A 246 -16.05 1.66 -18.25
N ASN A 247 -17.01 1.19 -19.03
CA ASN A 247 -17.26 1.70 -20.37
C ASN A 247 -18.14 2.96 -20.28
N LEU A 248 -17.69 4.04 -20.93
CA LEU A 248 -18.45 5.28 -21.08
C LEU A 248 -19.36 5.22 -22.31
N GLU A 249 -20.35 6.12 -22.40
CA GLU A 249 -21.19 6.28 -23.61
C GLU A 249 -20.36 6.59 -24.87
N THR A 250 -19.19 7.19 -24.71
CA THR A 250 -18.23 7.45 -25.81
C THR A 250 -17.59 6.18 -26.36
N GLY A 251 -17.74 5.04 -25.69
CA GLY A 251 -17.06 3.78 -25.98
C GLY A 251 -15.67 3.65 -25.34
N GLU A 252 -15.19 4.69 -24.64
CA GLU A 252 -13.92 4.66 -23.90
C GLU A 252 -14.05 3.74 -22.68
N ASN A 253 -13.06 2.87 -22.46
CA ASN A 253 -12.90 2.14 -21.21
C ASN A 253 -12.02 2.94 -20.27
N VAL A 254 -12.59 3.31 -19.12
CA VAL A 254 -11.92 4.09 -18.08
C VAL A 254 -11.64 3.19 -16.89
N GLN A 255 -10.36 2.92 -16.65
CA GLN A 255 -9.90 2.28 -15.42
C GLN A 255 -9.80 3.32 -14.30
N VAL A 256 -10.25 2.92 -13.12
CA VAL A 256 -10.23 3.70 -11.89
C VAL A 256 -9.47 2.90 -10.84
N ALA A 257 -8.42 3.49 -10.28
CA ALA A 257 -7.80 3.01 -9.05
C ALA A 257 -8.80 3.25 -7.90
N THR A 258 -9.17 2.17 -7.21
CA THR A 258 -10.37 2.14 -6.37
C THR A 258 -10.01 1.71 -4.95
N SER A 259 -10.43 2.48 -3.95
CA SER A 259 -10.34 2.08 -2.55
C SER A 259 -11.00 0.71 -2.30
N PRO A 260 -10.39 -0.17 -1.49
CA PRO A 260 -11.02 -1.43 -1.11
C PRO A 260 -12.36 -1.24 -0.39
N LEU A 261 -12.60 -0.10 0.26
CA LEU A 261 -13.85 0.15 0.98
C LEU A 261 -15.08 0.28 0.05
N TYR A 262 -14.89 0.36 -1.26
CA TYR A 262 -15.99 0.26 -2.23
C TYR A 262 -16.53 -1.18 -2.41
N PHE A 263 -15.74 -2.18 -2.02
CA PHE A 263 -16.01 -3.59 -2.22
C PHE A 263 -16.68 -4.22 -1.01
N ASP A 264 -17.49 -5.25 -1.25
CA ASP A 264 -18.07 -6.12 -0.23
C ASP A 264 -17.23 -7.41 -0.18
N PHE A 265 -16.24 -7.44 0.71
CA PHE A 265 -15.36 -8.59 0.87
C PHE A 265 -16.08 -9.80 1.45
N GLN A 266 -15.69 -10.97 0.96
CA GLN A 266 -16.10 -12.28 1.43
C GLN A 266 -14.86 -13.02 1.90
N ASN A 267 -14.96 -13.58 3.10
CA ASN A 267 -13.92 -14.35 3.75
C ASN A 267 -14.54 -15.66 4.21
N SER A 268 -14.09 -16.77 3.63
CA SER A 268 -14.72 -18.08 3.90
C SER A 268 -14.50 -18.57 5.33
N ASP A 269 -13.41 -18.16 5.98
CA ASP A 269 -13.13 -18.41 7.40
C ASP A 269 -12.37 -17.24 8.06
N PRO A 270 -13.10 -16.31 8.71
CA PRO A 270 -12.50 -15.19 9.43
C PRO A 270 -11.65 -15.58 10.64
N ASN A 271 -11.64 -16.83 11.09
CA ASN A 271 -10.73 -17.26 12.16
C ASN A 271 -9.32 -17.56 11.63
N VAL A 272 -9.14 -17.71 10.31
CA VAL A 272 -7.82 -17.96 9.71
C VAL A 272 -7.11 -16.65 9.40
N ALA A 273 -7.80 -15.73 8.72
CA ALA A 273 -7.28 -14.41 8.41
C ALA A 273 -8.39 -13.36 8.49
N GLU A 274 -8.03 -12.12 8.78
CA GLU A 274 -8.90 -10.95 8.84
C GLU A 274 -8.37 -9.85 7.92
N ILE A 275 -9.27 -9.11 7.27
CA ILE A 275 -8.88 -7.93 6.48
C ILE A 275 -8.95 -6.72 7.39
N ASP A 276 -7.83 -6.02 7.52
CA ASP A 276 -7.71 -4.80 8.30
C ASP A 276 -7.69 -3.58 7.36
N PHE A 277 -8.58 -2.63 7.64
CA PHE A 277 -8.68 -1.36 6.93
C PHE A 277 -8.24 -0.17 7.79
N THR A 278 -7.62 -0.42 8.94
CA THR A 278 -7.11 0.61 9.83
C THR A 278 -5.74 1.07 9.33
N GLY A 279 -5.71 2.10 8.48
CA GLY A 279 -4.51 2.54 7.77
C GLY A 279 -4.40 1.90 6.39
N GLU A 280 -3.20 1.49 5.98
CA GLU A 280 -3.00 0.79 4.71
C GLU A 280 -3.68 -0.59 4.76
N PRO A 281 -4.57 -0.92 3.80
CA PRO A 281 -5.32 -2.17 3.81
C PRO A 281 -4.42 -3.42 3.73
N VAL A 282 -4.53 -4.29 4.72
CA VAL A 282 -3.75 -5.54 4.81
C VAL A 282 -4.65 -6.71 5.19
N ILE A 283 -4.13 -7.92 5.01
CA ILE A 283 -4.72 -9.18 5.47
C ILE A 283 -3.84 -9.71 6.59
N ASN A 284 -4.38 -9.77 7.80
CA ASN A 284 -3.71 -10.31 8.97
C ASN A 284 -4.05 -11.80 9.13
N ILE A 285 -3.05 -12.67 9.22
CA ILE A 285 -3.26 -14.09 9.50
C ILE A 285 -3.30 -14.27 11.01
N ILE A 286 -4.42 -14.74 11.53
CA ILE A 286 -4.69 -14.83 12.97
C ILE A 286 -4.94 -16.26 13.46
N GLY A 287 -5.24 -17.18 12.56
CA GLY A 287 -5.53 -18.58 12.89
C GLY A 287 -4.28 -19.39 13.16
N ASP A 288 -4.39 -20.35 14.07
CA ASP A 288 -3.34 -21.33 14.38
C ASP A 288 -3.28 -22.48 13.35
N SER A 289 -4.25 -22.55 12.45
CA SER A 289 -4.37 -23.52 11.36
C SER A 289 -5.52 -23.14 10.44
N GLY A 290 -5.60 -23.79 9.28
CA GLY A 290 -6.76 -23.72 8.39
C GLY A 290 -6.50 -22.93 7.11
N THR A 291 -7.47 -22.97 6.20
CA THR A 291 -7.41 -22.31 4.90
C THR A 291 -8.62 -21.40 4.74
N THR A 292 -8.40 -20.18 4.27
CA THR A 292 -9.47 -19.25 3.93
C THR A 292 -9.29 -18.68 2.52
N LEU A 293 -10.40 -18.36 1.86
CA LEU A 293 -10.46 -17.67 0.60
C LEU A 293 -11.00 -16.25 0.82
N ILE A 294 -10.20 -15.26 0.44
CA ILE A 294 -10.60 -13.87 0.36
C ILE A 294 -11.00 -13.55 -1.07
N SER A 295 -12.23 -13.09 -1.25
CA SER A 295 -12.78 -12.61 -2.52
C SER A 295 -13.69 -11.40 -2.25
N ALA A 296 -14.28 -10.80 -3.28
CA ALA A 296 -15.21 -9.70 -3.09
C ALA A 296 -16.27 -9.61 -4.18
N THR A 297 -17.31 -8.85 -3.89
CA THR A 297 -18.24 -8.32 -4.89
C THR A 297 -18.22 -6.79 -4.87
N ILE A 298 -18.68 -6.16 -5.95
CA ILE A 298 -18.91 -4.71 -5.99
C ILE A 298 -20.21 -4.44 -6.74
N SER A 299 -21.13 -3.71 -6.12
CA SER A 299 -22.45 -3.42 -6.73
C SER A 299 -23.18 -4.68 -7.22
N ASN A 300 -23.02 -5.81 -6.50
CA ASN A 300 -23.50 -7.15 -6.84
C ASN A 300 -22.85 -7.82 -8.07
N ALA A 301 -21.80 -7.23 -8.65
CA ALA A 301 -20.96 -7.89 -9.65
C ALA A 301 -19.82 -8.66 -8.97
N ASN A 302 -19.43 -9.78 -9.57
CA ASN A 302 -18.25 -10.53 -9.14
C ASN A 302 -16.97 -9.75 -9.48
N VAL A 303 -16.02 -9.81 -8.57
CA VAL A 303 -14.68 -9.24 -8.75
C VAL A 303 -13.74 -10.37 -9.17
N GLN A 304 -12.84 -10.09 -10.11
CA GLN A 304 -11.84 -11.05 -10.54
C GLN A 304 -10.64 -11.01 -9.59
N GLY A 305 -10.03 -12.17 -9.39
CA GLY A 305 -8.96 -12.36 -8.45
C GLY A 305 -9.45 -12.67 -7.04
N SER A 306 -8.68 -13.51 -6.38
CA SER A 306 -8.95 -14.01 -5.04
C SER A 306 -7.63 -14.40 -4.37
N TYR A 307 -7.64 -14.57 -3.05
CA TYR A 307 -6.47 -15.03 -2.33
C TYR A 307 -6.85 -16.17 -1.38
N GLU A 308 -6.42 -17.38 -1.73
CA GLU A 308 -6.46 -18.53 -0.85
C GLU A 308 -5.23 -18.49 0.08
N ILE A 309 -5.46 -18.54 1.38
CA ILE A 309 -4.43 -18.39 2.40
C ILE A 309 -4.55 -19.58 3.34
N THR A 310 -3.47 -20.34 3.50
CA THR A 310 -3.37 -21.40 4.49
C THR A 310 -2.45 -20.96 5.63
N SER A 311 -2.97 -20.96 6.87
CA SER A 311 -2.15 -20.75 8.06
C SER A 311 -1.52 -22.06 8.50
N LEU A 312 -0.20 -22.04 8.73
CA LEU A 312 0.57 -23.13 9.36
C LEU A 312 0.63 -23.02 10.88
N GLY A 313 0.02 -21.97 11.45
CA GLY A 313 0.09 -21.70 12.87
C GLY A 313 1.34 -20.90 13.28
N PRO A 314 1.69 -20.89 14.57
CA PRO A 314 2.74 -20.03 15.08
C PRO A 314 4.13 -20.48 14.64
N LEU A 315 4.94 -19.53 14.15
CA LEU A 315 6.37 -19.71 13.95
C LEU A 315 7.13 -19.32 15.23
N PRO A 316 7.96 -20.20 15.84
CA PRO A 316 8.82 -19.80 16.95
C PRO A 316 9.83 -18.74 16.48
N PHE A 317 10.32 -17.90 17.40
CA PHE A 317 11.39 -16.95 17.08
C PHE A 317 12.70 -17.69 16.78
N ALA A 318 13.45 -17.21 15.79
CA ALA A 318 14.83 -17.62 15.60
C ALA A 318 15.69 -17.19 16.81
N PRO A 319 16.81 -17.89 17.09
CA PRO A 319 17.74 -17.47 18.12
C PRO A 319 18.31 -16.07 17.84
N ILE A 320 18.22 -15.16 18.82
CA ILE A 320 18.79 -13.81 18.68
C ILE A 320 20.33 -13.88 18.63
N PRO A 321 20.98 -13.39 17.56
CA PRO A 321 22.43 -13.33 17.49
C PRO A 321 23.05 -12.54 18.65
N SER A 322 24.18 -13.02 19.18
CA SER A 322 24.85 -12.44 20.37
C SER A 322 26.28 -11.95 20.11
N LEU A 323 26.73 -12.01 18.86
CA LEU A 323 28.06 -11.55 18.47
C LEU A 323 28.11 -10.02 18.48
N LEU A 324 29.31 -9.48 18.68
CA LEU A 324 29.51 -8.05 18.59
C LEU A 324 29.40 -7.60 17.13
N PRO A 325 28.67 -6.52 16.81
CA PRO A 325 28.49 -6.06 15.44
C PRO A 325 29.79 -5.84 14.66
N GLU A 326 30.89 -5.45 15.32
CA GLU A 326 32.20 -5.30 14.67
C GLU A 326 32.80 -6.60 14.13
N ASN A 327 32.36 -7.76 14.62
CA ASN A 327 32.81 -9.08 14.19
C ASN A 327 31.91 -9.67 13.09
N VAL A 328 30.89 -8.93 12.65
CA VAL A 328 29.83 -9.44 11.78
C VAL A 328 29.73 -8.61 10.50
N LYS A 329 29.43 -9.29 9.39
CA LYS A 329 28.96 -8.71 8.13
C LYS A 329 27.60 -9.32 7.82
N SER A 330 26.54 -8.56 8.11
CA SER A 330 25.16 -9.03 7.95
C SER A 330 24.70 -8.96 6.50
N VAL A 331 23.98 -9.99 6.09
CA VAL A 331 23.28 -10.11 4.81
C VAL A 331 21.77 -10.02 5.02
N PHE A 332 21.26 -10.68 6.06
CA PHE A 332 19.86 -10.62 6.46
C PHE A 332 19.75 -10.95 7.95
N SER A 333 19.55 -9.95 8.81
CA SER A 333 19.30 -10.16 10.24
C SER A 333 18.73 -8.91 10.87
N ASP A 334 17.72 -9.07 11.72
CA ASP A 334 17.15 -7.95 12.48
C ASP A 334 18.07 -7.43 13.59
N SER A 335 19.11 -8.19 13.97
CA SER A 335 20.05 -7.83 15.03
C SER A 335 21.24 -6.99 14.55
N TYR A 336 21.47 -6.91 13.25
CA TYR A 336 22.63 -6.23 12.67
C TYR A 336 22.22 -5.38 11.47
N GLN A 337 23.01 -4.35 11.17
CA GLN A 337 22.83 -3.61 9.93
C GLN A 337 23.42 -4.41 8.76
N ASP A 338 22.60 -4.67 7.75
CA ASP A 338 23.05 -5.31 6.51
C ASP A 338 24.07 -4.44 5.77
N VAL A 339 25.14 -5.08 5.28
CA VAL A 339 26.27 -4.37 4.67
C VAL A 339 26.14 -4.21 3.15
N VAL A 340 25.13 -4.86 2.56
CA VAL A 340 24.82 -4.86 1.12
C VAL A 340 23.31 -4.95 0.94
N GLN A 341 22.79 -4.46 -0.17
CA GLN A 341 21.42 -4.78 -0.57
C GLN A 341 21.38 -6.19 -1.16
N ILE A 342 20.22 -6.85 -1.06
CA ILE A 342 20.08 -8.26 -1.40
C ILE A 342 18.92 -8.46 -2.36
N ASN A 343 19.16 -9.32 -3.35
CA ASN A 343 18.11 -9.92 -4.17
C ASN A 343 17.90 -11.39 -3.74
N PHE A 344 16.79 -11.64 -3.03
CA PHE A 344 16.41 -12.97 -2.54
C PHE A 344 15.73 -13.85 -3.60
N ASP A 345 15.27 -13.25 -4.71
CA ASP A 345 14.71 -13.96 -5.87
C ASP A 345 15.34 -13.42 -7.17
N PRO A 346 16.54 -13.89 -7.53
CA PRO A 346 17.24 -13.44 -8.71
C PRO A 346 16.62 -13.90 -10.04
N GLY A 347 15.49 -14.63 -10.01
CA GLY A 347 14.77 -15.04 -11.21
C GLY A 347 15.56 -15.99 -12.13
N PHE A 348 16.35 -16.90 -11.55
CA PHE A 348 17.17 -17.83 -12.32
C PHE A 348 16.34 -18.70 -13.26
N GLY A 349 16.74 -18.76 -14.54
CA GLY A 349 16.05 -19.55 -15.55
C GLY A 349 15.96 -21.04 -15.18
N GLY A 350 14.74 -21.57 -15.12
CA GLY A 350 14.48 -22.96 -14.75
C GLY A 350 14.38 -23.20 -13.24
N SER A 351 14.51 -22.16 -12.41
CA SER A 351 14.13 -22.23 -11.01
C SER A 351 12.63 -22.44 -10.88
N THR A 352 12.24 -23.31 -9.95
CA THR A 352 10.85 -23.47 -9.48
C THR A 352 10.67 -22.92 -8.07
N THR A 353 11.77 -22.48 -7.44
CA THR A 353 11.77 -21.97 -6.07
C THR A 353 11.00 -20.66 -6.02
N GLN A 354 10.09 -20.54 -5.07
CA GLN A 354 9.39 -19.30 -4.76
C GLN A 354 9.90 -18.76 -3.44
N VAL A 355 9.99 -17.43 -3.33
CA VAL A 355 10.48 -16.75 -2.14
C VAL A 355 9.45 -15.72 -1.70
N SER A 356 9.14 -15.70 -0.41
CA SER A 356 8.35 -14.64 0.19
C SER A 356 8.98 -14.19 1.50
N LEU A 357 8.77 -12.92 1.85
CA LEU A 357 9.16 -12.38 3.14
C LEU A 357 7.97 -12.55 4.10
N PHE A 358 8.20 -13.21 5.22
CA PHE A 358 7.28 -13.24 6.34
C PHE A 358 7.70 -12.17 7.36
N GLU A 359 6.74 -11.35 7.76
CA GLU A 359 6.93 -10.34 8.81
C GLU A 359 5.86 -10.52 9.87
N ARG A 360 6.29 -10.68 11.13
CA ARG A 360 5.35 -10.85 12.23
C ARG A 360 4.69 -9.54 12.70
N LEU A 361 3.39 -9.59 12.95
CA LEU A 361 2.55 -8.56 13.55
C LEU A 361 2.92 -8.36 15.02
N ASN A 362 2.92 -7.09 15.45
CA ASN A 362 3.04 -6.68 16.84
C ASN A 362 4.27 -7.19 17.59
N ASN A 363 5.38 -6.47 17.44
CA ASN A 363 6.38 -6.44 18.50
C ASN A 363 5.79 -5.86 19.78
N THR A 364 5.56 -6.72 20.76
CA THR A 364 5.44 -6.26 22.13
C THR A 364 6.71 -5.51 22.54
N VAL A 365 6.60 -4.54 23.44
CA VAL A 365 7.70 -3.66 23.92
C VAL A 365 8.94 -4.43 24.43
N SER A 366 8.84 -5.74 24.68
CA SER A 366 9.95 -6.60 25.09
C SER A 366 10.87 -7.05 23.95
N GLU A 367 10.43 -7.04 22.70
CA GLU A 367 11.23 -7.46 21.55
C GLU A 367 11.23 -6.30 20.53
N PRO A 368 12.35 -5.60 20.31
CA PRO A 368 12.34 -4.29 19.65
C PRO A 368 12.51 -4.31 18.11
N PHE A 369 12.59 -5.48 17.45
CA PHE A 369 12.88 -5.57 16.00
C PHE A 369 11.82 -6.31 15.19
N ASN A 370 11.40 -5.75 14.05
CA ASN A 370 10.42 -6.41 13.17
C ASN A 370 10.96 -7.79 12.80
N ASP A 371 10.39 -8.86 13.32
CA ASP A 371 10.87 -10.23 13.10
C ASP A 371 10.57 -10.66 11.65
N GLN A 372 11.59 -10.51 10.80
CA GLN A 372 11.53 -10.81 9.37
C GLN A 372 12.19 -12.16 9.09
N THR A 373 11.52 -13.02 8.32
CA THR A 373 12.09 -14.30 7.88
C THR A 373 11.81 -14.56 6.40
N LEU A 374 12.69 -15.29 5.74
CA LEU A 374 12.57 -15.61 4.32
C LEU A 374 11.98 -17.01 4.15
N VAL A 375 10.81 -17.12 3.55
CA VAL A 375 10.14 -18.39 3.27
C VAL A 375 10.45 -18.82 1.85
N TYR A 376 11.03 -20.01 1.71
CA TYR A 376 11.38 -20.63 0.43
C TYR A 376 10.51 -21.87 0.20
N SER A 377 9.77 -21.90 -0.90
CA SER A 377 8.88 -23.01 -1.26
C SER A 377 9.11 -23.53 -2.68
N THR A 378 8.58 -24.73 -2.97
CA THR A 378 8.69 -25.40 -4.29
C THR A 378 10.14 -25.52 -4.80
N ASN A 379 11.05 -25.76 -3.85
CA ASN A 379 12.50 -25.59 -4.02
C ASN A 379 13.13 -26.55 -5.05
N ASN A 380 13.93 -26.00 -5.95
CA ASN A 380 14.89 -26.76 -6.75
C ASN A 380 16.30 -26.13 -6.68
N PHE A 381 16.40 -24.83 -6.93
CA PHE A 381 17.56 -23.98 -6.72
C PHE A 381 17.15 -22.51 -6.81
N THR A 382 17.84 -21.62 -6.12
CA THR A 382 17.72 -20.15 -6.23
C THR A 382 18.99 -19.50 -5.67
N GLY A 383 19.02 -18.18 -5.53
CA GLY A 383 20.14 -17.47 -4.93
C GLY A 383 19.71 -16.32 -4.04
N ILE A 384 20.63 -15.94 -3.16
CA ILE A 384 20.65 -14.69 -2.42
C ILE A 384 21.82 -13.92 -3.02
N LEU A 385 21.55 -13.00 -3.94
CA LEU A 385 22.58 -12.24 -4.65
C LEU A 385 22.79 -10.88 -4.01
N PHE A 386 24.05 -10.47 -3.91
CA PHE A 386 24.41 -9.21 -3.28
C PHE A 386 24.49 -8.12 -4.35
N ASP A 387 23.88 -6.97 -4.09
CA ASP A 387 24.15 -5.76 -4.86
C ASP A 387 25.42 -5.10 -4.32
N GLY A 388 26.55 -5.58 -4.84
CA GLY A 388 27.89 -5.26 -4.36
C GLY A 388 28.65 -6.50 -3.91
N ILE A 389 29.59 -6.33 -2.98
CA ILE A 389 30.43 -7.40 -2.45
C ILE A 389 30.56 -7.32 -0.93
N VAL A 390 30.80 -8.45 -0.29
CA VAL A 390 31.15 -8.56 1.12
C VAL A 390 32.61 -9.02 1.25
N ASP A 391 33.45 -8.16 1.84
CA ASP A 391 34.82 -8.54 2.22
C ASP A 391 34.79 -9.35 3.53
N ALA A 392 34.93 -10.67 3.38
CA ALA A 392 34.99 -11.66 4.42
C ALA A 392 36.43 -12.21 4.63
N SER A 393 37.47 -11.49 4.19
CA SER A 393 38.87 -11.92 4.30
C SER A 393 39.30 -12.29 5.71
N ASN A 394 38.80 -11.55 6.70
CA ASN A 394 39.10 -11.75 8.13
C ASN A 394 38.03 -12.59 8.86
N LEU A 395 37.02 -13.08 8.15
CA LEU A 395 35.92 -13.86 8.71
C LEU A 395 36.16 -15.36 8.52
N SER A 396 35.52 -16.15 9.37
CA SER A 396 35.76 -17.60 9.44
C SER A 396 34.53 -18.43 9.07
N PHE A 397 33.33 -17.90 9.29
CA PHE A 397 32.08 -18.65 9.13
C PHE A 397 31.00 -17.76 8.52
N MET A 398 30.02 -18.41 7.88
CA MET A 398 28.69 -17.89 7.63
C MET A 398 27.74 -18.58 8.62
N HIS A 399 26.98 -17.78 9.36
CA HIS A 399 25.86 -18.23 10.17
C HIS A 399 24.57 -18.17 9.35
N VAL A 400 23.66 -19.11 9.60
CA VAL A 400 22.29 -19.08 9.12
C VAL A 400 21.40 -19.87 10.08
N ASP A 401 20.24 -19.33 10.42
CA ASP A 401 19.17 -20.05 11.09
C ASP A 401 18.23 -20.65 10.05
N ILE A 402 17.95 -21.95 10.19
CA ILE A 402 17.13 -22.71 9.24
C ILE A 402 15.97 -23.37 10.00
N PHE A 403 14.74 -23.10 9.59
CA PHE A 403 13.55 -23.80 10.05
C PHE A 403 12.97 -24.67 8.93
N ILE A 404 12.67 -25.93 9.24
CA ILE A 404 11.98 -26.86 8.34
C ILE A 404 10.88 -27.60 9.08
N GLU A 405 9.86 -28.07 8.37
CA GLU A 405 8.84 -28.97 8.94
C GLU A 405 9.01 -30.43 8.48
N ASP A 406 9.74 -30.67 7.39
CA ASP A 406 9.89 -32.00 6.79
C ASP A 406 11.03 -32.82 7.45
N GLU A 407 10.73 -34.06 7.86
CA GLU A 407 11.61 -34.95 8.63
C GLU A 407 12.87 -35.42 7.88
N ASN A 408 13.05 -35.10 6.60
CA ASN A 408 14.22 -35.50 5.81
C ASN A 408 14.82 -34.38 4.95
N GLY A 409 14.64 -33.13 5.36
CA GLY A 409 15.15 -31.99 4.61
C GLY A 409 16.68 -31.90 4.55
N SER A 410 17.21 -31.63 3.36
CA SER A 410 18.62 -31.23 3.18
C SER A 410 18.71 -30.09 2.17
N ILE A 411 19.49 -29.06 2.50
CA ILE A 411 19.67 -27.86 1.68
C ILE A 411 21.16 -27.71 1.42
N GLU A 412 21.55 -27.49 0.18
CA GLU A 412 22.93 -27.12 -0.15
C GLU A 412 23.08 -25.61 -0.25
N PHE A 413 24.05 -25.08 0.47
CA PHE A 413 24.49 -23.69 0.37
C PHE A 413 25.80 -23.65 -0.43
N GLN A 414 25.87 -22.74 -1.39
CA GLN A 414 27.10 -22.43 -2.14
C GLN A 414 27.46 -20.97 -1.91
N ILE A 415 28.50 -20.71 -1.12
CA ILE A 415 29.00 -19.37 -0.85
C ILE A 415 29.89 -18.98 -2.04
N ARG A 416 29.56 -17.88 -2.74
CA ARG A 416 30.21 -17.45 -3.99
C ARG A 416 31.09 -16.23 -3.78
N ASP A 417 32.33 -16.33 -4.22
CA ASP A 417 33.24 -15.21 -4.43
C ASP A 417 33.36 -14.95 -5.94
N ALA A 418 33.13 -13.71 -6.36
CA ALA A 418 33.08 -13.28 -7.76
C ALA A 418 34.43 -12.74 -8.30
N GLY A 419 35.54 -13.04 -7.60
CA GLY A 419 36.87 -12.69 -8.09
C GLY A 419 37.11 -11.18 -8.21
N GLU A 420 38.06 -10.82 -9.08
CA GLU A 420 38.53 -9.45 -9.26
C GLU A 420 37.57 -8.61 -10.11
N ASP A 421 36.87 -9.24 -11.06
CA ASP A 421 35.92 -8.54 -11.93
C ASP A 421 34.53 -8.31 -11.28
N ARG A 422 34.25 -9.01 -10.17
CA ARG A 422 33.04 -8.90 -9.35
C ARG A 422 31.77 -9.31 -10.10
N ILE A 423 31.88 -10.21 -11.07
CA ILE A 423 30.77 -10.74 -11.84
C ILE A 423 30.65 -12.23 -11.54
N ILE A 424 29.47 -12.68 -11.08
CA ILE A 424 29.25 -14.11 -10.85
C ILE A 424 29.20 -14.84 -12.19
N ASP A 425 30.19 -15.70 -12.41
CA ASP A 425 30.34 -16.51 -13.62
C ASP A 425 30.16 -17.99 -13.29
N SER A 426 29.25 -18.66 -14.02
CA SER A 426 28.97 -20.08 -13.82
C SER A 426 28.93 -20.85 -15.13
N ASN A 427 29.41 -22.09 -15.13
CA ASN A 427 29.17 -23.00 -16.24
C ASN A 427 27.73 -23.57 -16.22
N ASN A 428 27.38 -24.35 -17.23
CA ASN A 428 26.05 -24.95 -17.37
C ASN A 428 25.64 -25.91 -16.24
N ASN A 429 26.58 -26.30 -15.37
CA ASN A 429 26.32 -27.15 -14.20
C ASN A 429 26.34 -26.34 -12.89
N GLY A 430 26.34 -25.00 -12.97
CA GLY A 430 26.34 -24.10 -11.82
C GLY A 430 27.67 -24.05 -11.06
N PHE A 431 28.78 -24.51 -11.63
CA PHE A 431 30.11 -24.36 -11.02
C PHE A 431 30.76 -23.05 -11.41
N PRO A 432 31.51 -22.41 -10.49
CA PRO A 432 32.24 -21.19 -10.79
C PRO A 432 33.25 -21.41 -11.91
N ILE A 433 33.42 -20.42 -12.77
CA ILE A 433 34.43 -20.40 -13.84
C ILE A 433 35.25 -19.12 -13.75
N ASN A 434 36.29 -19.00 -14.59
CA ASN A 434 37.19 -17.84 -14.57
C ASN A 434 37.86 -17.66 -13.19
N ASP A 435 37.77 -16.46 -12.62
CA ASP A 435 38.29 -16.09 -11.31
C ASP A 435 37.34 -16.40 -10.15
N ASP A 436 36.07 -16.75 -10.40
CA ASP A 436 35.13 -17.14 -9.34
C ASP A 436 35.58 -18.37 -8.54
N ARG A 437 35.26 -18.37 -7.25
CA ARG A 437 35.41 -19.53 -6.37
C ARG A 437 34.14 -19.74 -5.55
N ASP A 438 33.92 -20.99 -5.15
CA ASP A 438 32.81 -21.32 -4.27
C ASP A 438 33.19 -22.30 -3.16
N PHE A 439 32.39 -22.28 -2.10
CA PHE A 439 32.39 -23.35 -1.12
C PHE A 439 30.98 -23.88 -0.95
N ARG A 440 30.83 -25.19 -1.14
CA ARG A 440 29.55 -25.87 -1.09
C ARG A 440 29.43 -26.70 0.17
N ARG A 441 28.29 -26.59 0.83
CA ARG A 441 27.96 -27.37 2.02
C ARG A 441 26.50 -27.78 1.98
N THR A 442 26.27 -29.09 1.89
CA THR A 442 24.95 -29.66 2.16
C THR A 442 24.74 -29.77 3.67
N ILE A 443 23.69 -29.10 4.15
CA ILE A 443 23.19 -29.22 5.51
C ILE A 443 22.15 -30.33 5.53
N SER A 444 22.32 -31.27 6.46
CA SER A 444 21.49 -32.46 6.63
C SER A 444 21.34 -32.76 8.12
N ASN A 445 20.33 -33.56 8.48
CA ASN A 445 19.95 -33.82 9.87
C ASN A 445 19.46 -32.55 10.60
N LEU A 446 18.70 -31.73 9.88
CA LEU A 446 17.94 -30.63 10.47
C LEU A 446 16.84 -31.23 11.35
N ASN A 447 16.63 -30.64 12.52
CA ASN A 447 15.53 -31.01 13.40
C ASN A 447 14.27 -30.26 12.95
N PRO A 448 13.20 -30.97 12.54
CA PRO A 448 11.98 -30.32 12.08
C PRO A 448 11.19 -29.70 13.23
N GLY A 449 10.50 -28.60 12.95
CA GLY A 449 9.68 -27.86 13.92
C GLY A 449 10.49 -27.00 14.89
N GLU A 450 11.81 -26.87 14.70
CA GLU A 450 12.68 -25.98 15.46
C GLU A 450 13.71 -25.27 14.57
N TRP A 451 14.22 -24.14 15.05
CA TRP A 451 15.31 -23.42 14.38
C TRP A 451 16.64 -24.14 14.57
N ASN A 452 17.32 -24.37 13.46
CA ASN A 452 18.63 -24.98 13.40
C ASN A 452 19.65 -23.89 13.08
N SER A 453 20.46 -23.48 14.07
CA SER A 453 21.57 -22.54 13.86
C SER A 453 22.78 -23.27 13.28
N ILE A 454 23.21 -22.86 12.09
CA ILE A 454 24.23 -23.56 11.32
C ILE A 454 25.41 -22.66 11.03
N GLU A 455 26.60 -23.15 11.40
CA GLU A 455 27.88 -22.51 11.07
C GLU A 455 28.52 -23.18 9.85
N ILE A 456 28.55 -22.47 8.73
CA ILE A 456 29.18 -22.91 7.49
C ILE A 456 30.57 -22.29 7.39
N PRO A 457 31.66 -23.09 7.39
CA PRO A 457 33.01 -22.54 7.36
C PRO A 457 33.34 -21.90 6.00
N LEU A 458 34.04 -20.76 6.04
CA LEU A 458 34.60 -20.13 4.83
C LEU A 458 35.92 -20.79 4.43
N ALA A 459 35.79 -22.03 3.92
CA ALA A 459 36.88 -22.97 3.69
C ALA A 459 36.93 -23.49 2.25
N GLY A 460 37.73 -24.52 1.98
CA GLY A 460 37.83 -25.13 0.64
C GLY A 460 38.35 -24.15 -0.41
N ASN A 461 37.67 -24.05 -1.56
CA ASN A 461 38.16 -23.28 -2.70
C ASN A 461 38.11 -21.76 -2.49
N ILE A 462 37.28 -21.26 -1.56
CA ILE A 462 37.27 -19.84 -1.15
C ILE A 462 38.25 -19.56 -0.01
N SER A 463 38.95 -20.55 0.56
CA SER A 463 39.77 -20.34 1.77
C SER A 463 40.77 -19.17 1.67
N ASN A 464 41.29 -18.90 0.47
CA ASN A 464 42.22 -17.81 0.15
C ASN A 464 41.62 -16.72 -0.76
N GLN A 465 40.29 -16.72 -0.98
CA GLN A 465 39.58 -15.77 -1.84
C GLN A 465 38.19 -15.51 -1.25
N LYS A 466 38.09 -14.46 -0.43
CA LYS A 466 36.88 -14.11 0.36
C LYS A 466 36.66 -12.61 0.43
N ASP A 467 37.40 -11.83 -0.34
CA ASP A 467 37.35 -10.38 -0.35
C ASP A 467 36.21 -9.85 -1.24
N ASN A 468 35.63 -10.70 -2.10
CA ASN A 468 34.58 -10.33 -3.05
C ASN A 468 33.41 -11.35 -3.02
N LEU A 469 32.91 -11.70 -1.82
CA LEU A 469 31.71 -12.53 -1.73
C LEU A 469 30.54 -11.78 -2.38
N ALA A 470 29.83 -12.43 -3.30
CA ALA A 470 28.80 -11.79 -4.13
C ALA A 470 27.43 -12.50 -4.08
N GLY A 471 27.35 -13.65 -3.42
CA GLY A 471 26.07 -14.31 -3.22
C GLY A 471 26.15 -15.68 -2.54
N ILE A 472 24.98 -16.21 -2.25
CA ILE A 472 24.77 -17.54 -1.69
C ILE A 472 23.77 -18.27 -2.59
N ILE A 473 24.15 -19.40 -3.17
CA ILE A 473 23.24 -20.22 -3.98
C ILE A 473 22.64 -21.30 -3.09
N LEU A 474 21.31 -21.43 -3.14
CA LEU A 474 20.54 -22.43 -2.43
C LEU A 474 20.13 -23.52 -3.43
N VAL A 475 20.37 -24.79 -3.10
CA VAL A 475 20.05 -25.91 -4.00
C VAL A 475 19.32 -27.02 -3.24
N GLY A 476 18.21 -27.45 -3.81
CA GLY A 476 17.31 -28.44 -3.26
C GLY A 476 16.65 -27.99 -1.95
N GLY A 477 16.16 -28.97 -1.19
CA GLY A 477 15.47 -28.75 0.07
C GLY A 477 13.97 -29.02 0.00
N PRO A 478 13.33 -29.30 1.15
CA PRO A 478 11.89 -29.19 1.30
C PRO A 478 11.50 -27.70 1.28
N ASP A 479 10.28 -27.34 1.65
CA ASP A 479 10.01 -25.95 2.02
C ASP A 479 10.79 -25.62 3.32
N PHE A 480 11.43 -24.45 3.35
CA PHE A 480 12.28 -24.03 4.46
C PHE A 480 12.20 -22.52 4.67
N ILE A 481 12.56 -22.09 5.88
CA ILE A 481 12.60 -20.68 6.27
C ILE A 481 14.01 -20.35 6.73
N LEU A 482 14.51 -19.20 6.30
CA LEU A 482 15.81 -18.68 6.70
C LEU A 482 15.66 -17.41 7.53
N ASP A 483 16.54 -17.27 8.52
CA ASP A 483 16.79 -16.04 9.26
C ASP A 483 18.29 -15.93 9.62
N ASN A 484 18.72 -14.76 10.07
CA ASN A 484 20.04 -14.48 10.62
C ASN A 484 21.20 -14.95 9.71
N ILE A 485 21.21 -14.51 8.46
CA ILE A 485 22.27 -14.77 7.50
C ILE A 485 23.37 -13.72 7.67
N TYR A 486 24.54 -14.12 8.18
CA TYR A 486 25.67 -13.21 8.33
C TYR A 486 27.02 -13.93 8.31
N PHE A 487 28.08 -13.23 7.93
CA PHE A 487 29.45 -13.72 8.03
C PHE A 487 30.11 -13.20 9.30
N TYR A 488 30.91 -14.02 9.99
CA TYR A 488 31.53 -13.59 11.23
C TYR A 488 32.88 -14.24 11.55
N VAL A 489 33.55 -13.68 12.56
CA VAL A 489 34.70 -14.24 13.26
C VAL A 489 34.34 -14.49 14.74
N PRO A 490 34.67 -15.68 15.30
CA PRO A 490 34.36 -16.01 16.70
C PRO A 490 35.04 -15.14 17.75
#